data_AF-A0A7V0L234-F1
#
_entry.id   AF-A0A7V0L234-F1
#
_cell.length_a   1.000
_cell.length_b   1.000
_cell.length_c   1.000
_cell.angle_alpha   90.00
_cell.angle_beta   90.00
_cell.angle_gamma   90.00
#
_symmetry.space_group_name_H-M   'P 1'
#
loop_
_entity.id
_entity.type
_entity.pdbx_description
1 polymer ?
#
loop_
_entity_poly.entity_id
_entity_poly.type
_entity_poly.pdbx_seq_one_letter_code
_entity_poly.pdbx_strand_id
1 'polypeptide(L)'
;FETSRKSVSYAPAGGFSPKNPGTLTRKLAVFFNDSPKTPVRYNFSKNNTAQEFAMASGGRWQALKILLQMFFEQAETPRKTLLVVGAPEVPEVHERYPGEVLFFDTEGSSQIQKLESFFASEGSKSVGFMVLHKKFEESHRRRLSRLLLEKRIFLIEVNQTASSESLSAVRGTKTRMVRILSPEIIHPELKYSSLAFLLGPAEIIEAFNRRHFKKMGTPPASEIKLLDFFLNEDGTFDLSRRGQNKRRFDIPSPADDFSEYENFAVAGRFPGVLRGAAETVEEIAADVQQMVGHFSKASEILGVGLEKTVSFFRGKQLNRALPDPFSGKQQAEILLKLFTNLNDSEWQKTLTRSFLSVFQNLHPEYDPDQLVPVSGSARTGLSKMAEAWGIQDVIIPDFSWTVGDAFPHVTAVPLNEDLQINPDRFISVLEQKLAADSDWRNTGIVIWNNPQNATGKIWDEQDVEKILIYCLQRGIRVIDDLSYSDVVIESPEIRAEKVPVRSLKKIAVTALGKGKLRESHLRNLIT
;
A
#
# COMPACT_ATOMS: atom_id res chain seq x y z
N PHE A 1 19.42 -18.92 0.62
CA PHE A 1 18.14 -19.61 0.91
C PHE A 1 17.53 -19.21 2.25
N GLU A 2 18.30 -19.00 3.32
CA GLU A 2 17.75 -18.62 4.64
C GLU A 2 17.01 -17.27 4.69
N THR A 3 17.45 -16.26 3.94
CA THR A 3 16.74 -14.97 3.81
C THR A 3 15.30 -15.14 3.29
N SER A 4 15.04 -16.16 2.46
CA SER A 4 13.68 -16.47 1.98
C SER A 4 12.80 -17.10 3.07
N ARG A 5 13.37 -17.83 4.05
CA ARG A 5 12.63 -18.40 5.19
C ARG A 5 12.14 -17.32 6.17
N LYS A 6 12.79 -16.14 6.18
CA LYS A 6 12.43 -14.99 7.01
C LYS A 6 11.45 -14.02 6.32
N SER A 7 11.07 -14.29 5.06
CA SER A 7 10.14 -13.43 4.32
C SER A 7 8.70 -13.58 4.83
N VAL A 8 8.01 -12.45 5.02
CA VAL A 8 6.59 -12.45 5.39
C VAL A 8 5.80 -13.04 4.22
N SER A 9 5.04 -14.12 4.47
CA SER A 9 4.25 -14.77 3.43
C SER A 9 3.27 -13.78 2.77
N TYR A 10 3.23 -13.76 1.44
CA TYR A 10 2.20 -13.03 0.72
C TYR A 10 0.82 -13.63 1.02
N ALA A 11 -0.17 -12.78 1.26
CA ALA A 11 -1.56 -13.21 1.22
C ALA A 11 -1.92 -13.55 -0.24
N PRO A 12 -2.79 -14.53 -0.51
CA PRO A 12 -3.31 -14.72 -1.86
C PRO A 12 -4.20 -13.56 -2.30
N ALA A 13 -4.50 -13.46 -3.60
CA ALA A 13 -5.47 -12.48 -4.10
C ALA A 13 -6.81 -12.61 -3.35
N GLY A 14 -7.42 -11.48 -2.99
CA GLY A 14 -8.61 -11.46 -2.13
C GLY A 14 -8.35 -11.79 -0.64
N GLY A 15 -7.09 -12.04 -0.25
CA GLY A 15 -6.62 -12.17 1.14
C GLY A 15 -6.65 -13.57 1.73
N PHE A 16 -7.29 -14.55 1.07
CA PHE A 16 -7.33 -15.94 1.55
C PHE A 16 -7.44 -16.96 0.40
N SER A 17 -7.05 -18.21 0.67
CA SER A 17 -7.21 -19.30 -0.29
C SER A 17 -8.61 -19.90 -0.15
N PRO A 18 -9.43 -19.96 -1.21
CA PRO A 18 -10.72 -20.65 -1.19
C PRO A 18 -10.59 -22.11 -0.78
N LYS A 19 -9.55 -22.80 -1.25
CA LYS A 19 -9.36 -24.24 -0.99
C LYS A 19 -8.91 -24.51 0.45
N ASN A 20 -8.18 -23.57 1.03
CA ASN A 20 -7.68 -23.67 2.39
C ASN A 20 -7.77 -22.31 3.10
N PRO A 21 -8.99 -21.91 3.53
CA PRO A 21 -9.19 -20.61 4.17
C PRO A 21 -8.41 -20.55 5.48
N GLY A 22 -7.66 -19.47 5.67
CA GLY A 22 -6.85 -19.24 6.88
C GLY A 22 -7.70 -19.06 8.14
N THR A 23 -7.03 -19.03 9.30
CA THR A 23 -7.70 -18.89 10.61
C THR A 23 -8.59 -17.65 10.69
N LEU A 24 -8.07 -16.48 10.25
CA LEU A 24 -8.88 -15.25 10.19
C LEU A 24 -10.16 -15.45 9.38
N THR A 25 -10.06 -16.01 8.18
CA THR A 25 -11.24 -16.21 7.31
C THR A 25 -12.29 -17.09 7.98
N ARG A 26 -11.88 -18.13 8.72
CA ARG A 26 -12.81 -18.98 9.47
C ARG A 26 -13.50 -18.22 10.60
N LYS A 27 -12.74 -17.46 11.39
CA LYS A 27 -13.27 -16.58 12.45
C LYS A 27 -14.24 -15.55 11.90
N LEU A 28 -13.92 -14.92 10.77
CA LEU A 28 -14.80 -13.99 10.08
C LEU A 28 -16.05 -14.67 9.52
N ALA A 29 -15.92 -15.89 8.99
CA ALA A 29 -17.08 -16.66 8.54
C ALA A 29 -18.04 -16.92 9.70
N VAL A 30 -17.54 -17.26 10.89
CA VAL A 30 -18.36 -17.42 12.11
C VAL A 30 -19.01 -16.08 12.50
N PHE A 31 -18.22 -15.00 12.58
CA PHE A 31 -18.72 -13.66 12.90
C PHE A 31 -19.86 -13.21 11.96
N PHE A 32 -19.69 -13.39 10.65
CA PHE A 32 -20.65 -12.95 9.65
C PHE A 32 -21.82 -13.91 9.43
N ASN A 33 -21.69 -15.22 9.67
CA ASN A 33 -22.72 -16.20 9.33
C ASN A 33 -23.39 -16.90 10.52
N ASP A 34 -22.67 -17.07 11.63
CA ASP A 34 -23.08 -17.95 12.74
C ASP A 34 -23.41 -17.19 14.02
N SER A 35 -23.28 -15.85 14.02
CA SER A 35 -23.77 -15.03 15.13
C SER A 35 -25.31 -14.97 15.13
N PRO A 36 -25.98 -15.10 16.29
CA PRO A 36 -27.45 -14.98 16.42
C PRO A 36 -28.02 -13.67 15.86
N LYS A 37 -27.15 -12.66 15.72
CA LYS A 37 -27.45 -11.33 15.21
C LYS A 37 -27.32 -11.25 13.68
N THR A 38 -27.18 -12.34 12.93
CA THR A 38 -26.84 -12.25 11.50
C THR A 38 -27.75 -13.15 10.63
N PRO A 39 -28.79 -12.59 9.98
CA PRO A 39 -29.74 -13.36 9.18
C PRO A 39 -29.22 -13.67 7.76
N VAL A 40 -28.10 -13.07 7.35
CA VAL A 40 -27.55 -13.19 5.99
C VAL A 40 -26.30 -14.04 6.02
N ARG A 41 -26.33 -15.17 5.31
CA ARG A 41 -25.15 -16.02 5.14
C ARG A 41 -24.43 -15.68 3.84
N TYR A 42 -23.12 -15.46 3.94
CA TYR A 42 -22.22 -15.27 2.81
C TYR A 42 -21.36 -16.51 2.61
N ASN A 43 -21.02 -16.82 1.37
CA ASN A 43 -20.16 -17.93 1.05
C ASN A 43 -18.67 -17.57 1.15
N PHE A 44 -17.98 -18.12 2.17
CA PHE A 44 -16.52 -18.03 2.37
C PHE A 44 -15.77 -19.28 1.83
N SER A 45 -16.46 -20.11 1.05
CA SER A 45 -16.21 -21.54 0.80
C SER A 45 -14.78 -22.08 0.75
N LYS A 46 -14.73 -23.34 1.21
CA LYS A 46 -13.68 -24.37 1.25
C LYS A 46 -13.61 -25.28 -0.01
N ASN A 47 -14.56 -25.17 -0.95
CA ASN A 47 -14.86 -26.21 -1.97
C ASN A 47 -15.11 -25.70 -3.41
N ASN A 48 -14.36 -24.73 -3.94
CA ASN A 48 -14.52 -24.21 -5.32
C ASN A 48 -15.92 -23.64 -5.67
N THR A 49 -16.73 -23.22 -4.68
CA THR A 49 -18.00 -22.53 -4.96
C THR A 49 -17.80 -21.02 -5.07
N ALA A 50 -18.76 -20.33 -5.70
CA ALA A 50 -18.68 -18.90 -6.00
C ALA A 50 -18.57 -18.08 -4.69
N GLN A 51 -17.48 -17.34 -4.53
CA GLN A 51 -17.13 -16.66 -3.27
C GLN A 51 -17.83 -15.32 -3.13
N GLU A 52 -18.46 -15.07 -1.98
CA GLU A 52 -19.18 -13.83 -1.70
C GLU A 52 -18.42 -12.89 -0.75
N PHE A 53 -17.13 -13.15 -0.53
CA PHE A 53 -16.27 -12.39 0.38
C PHE A 53 -14.87 -12.13 -0.19
N ALA A 54 -14.33 -10.94 0.09
CA ALA A 54 -12.95 -10.58 -0.20
C ALA A 54 -12.37 -9.64 0.86
N MET A 55 -11.04 -9.66 0.99
CA MET A 55 -10.27 -8.64 1.70
C MET A 55 -9.57 -7.71 0.71
N ALA A 56 -9.47 -6.43 1.05
CA ALA A 56 -8.83 -5.40 0.23
C ALA A 56 -7.87 -4.52 1.05
N SER A 57 -6.85 -3.98 0.37
CA SER A 57 -5.86 -3.03 0.88
C SER A 57 -6.34 -1.58 0.75
N GLY A 58 -5.80 -0.69 1.60
CA GLY A 58 -6.03 0.75 1.51
C GLY A 58 -7.32 1.25 2.17
N GLY A 59 -8.03 0.37 2.89
CA GLY A 59 -9.24 0.70 3.65
C GLY A 59 -10.50 0.79 2.80
N ARG A 60 -11.63 1.01 3.47
CA ARG A 60 -12.97 0.96 2.85
C ARG A 60 -13.16 1.96 1.72
N TRP A 61 -12.51 3.13 1.79
CA TRP A 61 -12.65 4.18 0.79
C TRP A 61 -11.90 3.86 -0.50
N GLN A 62 -10.70 3.29 -0.39
CA GLN A 62 -9.97 2.78 -1.55
C GLN A 62 -10.71 1.62 -2.21
N ALA A 63 -11.30 0.72 -1.41
CA ALA A 63 -12.14 -0.35 -1.93
C ALA A 63 -13.39 0.21 -2.66
N LEU A 64 -14.06 1.22 -2.09
CA LEU A 64 -15.18 1.90 -2.76
C LEU A 64 -14.75 2.52 -4.09
N LYS A 65 -13.61 3.21 -4.13
CA LYS A 65 -13.06 3.81 -5.36
C LYS A 65 -12.83 2.76 -6.45
N ILE A 66 -12.20 1.63 -6.12
CA ILE A 66 -11.94 0.54 -7.07
C ILE A 66 -13.25 -0.06 -7.58
N LEU A 67 -14.23 -0.28 -6.69
CA LEU A 67 -15.53 -0.82 -7.05
C LEU A 67 -16.30 0.12 -7.99
N LEU A 68 -16.31 1.42 -7.70
CA LEU A 68 -16.96 2.42 -8.54
C LEU A 68 -16.28 2.52 -9.90
N GLN A 69 -14.94 2.55 -9.96
CA GLN A 69 -14.20 2.52 -11.23
C GLN A 69 -14.56 1.28 -12.06
N MET A 70 -14.63 0.11 -11.43
CA MET A 70 -15.06 -1.12 -12.10
C MET A 70 -16.47 -0.96 -12.70
N PHE A 71 -17.41 -0.37 -11.96
CA PHE A 71 -18.76 -0.13 -12.48
C PHE A 71 -18.77 0.90 -13.61
N PHE A 72 -18.12 2.05 -13.48
CA PHE A 72 -18.12 3.07 -14.52
C PHE A 72 -17.40 2.62 -15.81
N GLU A 73 -16.33 1.82 -15.69
CA GLU A 73 -15.57 1.27 -16.82
C GLU A 73 -16.29 0.11 -17.51
N GLN A 74 -17.04 -0.73 -16.79
CA GLN A 74 -17.65 -1.96 -17.31
C GLN A 74 -19.16 -1.89 -17.54
N ALA A 75 -19.83 -0.86 -17.02
CA ALA A 75 -21.27 -0.69 -17.19
C ALA A 75 -21.60 -0.25 -18.63
N GLU A 76 -22.05 -1.18 -19.45
CA GLU A 76 -22.71 -0.90 -20.74
C GLU A 76 -24.13 -0.31 -20.57
N THR A 77 -24.56 -0.04 -19.33
CA THR A 77 -25.89 0.49 -19.04
C THR A 77 -25.98 2.01 -19.28
N PRO A 78 -27.11 2.51 -19.80
CA PRO A 78 -27.40 3.95 -19.84
C PRO A 78 -27.65 4.56 -18.46
N ARG A 79 -27.82 3.74 -17.41
CA ARG A 79 -28.04 4.18 -16.03
C ARG A 79 -26.71 4.30 -15.28
N LYS A 80 -25.97 5.36 -15.54
CA LYS A 80 -24.66 5.62 -14.91
C LYS A 80 -24.74 6.54 -13.70
N THR A 81 -25.91 7.11 -13.39
CA THR A 81 -26.01 8.02 -12.25
C THR A 81 -25.85 7.27 -10.93
N LEU A 82 -24.89 7.75 -10.12
CA LEU A 82 -24.56 7.32 -8.78
C LEU A 82 -25.24 8.23 -7.77
N LEU A 83 -26.10 7.68 -6.93
CA LEU A 83 -26.74 8.41 -5.83
C LEU A 83 -25.98 8.17 -4.52
N VAL A 84 -25.45 9.20 -3.88
CA VAL A 84 -24.74 9.09 -2.60
C VAL A 84 -25.65 9.55 -1.46
N VAL A 85 -25.93 8.67 -0.51
CA VAL A 85 -26.85 8.91 0.62
C VAL A 85 -26.08 8.90 1.94
N GLY A 86 -25.97 10.09 2.55
CA GLY A 86 -25.48 10.28 3.91
C GLY A 86 -23.96 10.12 4.10
N ALA A 87 -23.16 10.53 3.13
CA ALA A 87 -21.70 10.59 3.25
C ALA A 87 -21.17 11.98 2.91
N PRO A 88 -20.01 12.39 3.49
CA PRO A 88 -19.27 13.54 2.96
C PRO A 88 -18.90 13.25 1.50
N GLU A 89 -18.71 14.30 0.70
CA GLU A 89 -18.32 14.22 -0.70
C GLU A 89 -17.33 13.08 -0.95
N VAL A 90 -17.53 12.29 -2.01
CA VAL A 90 -16.53 11.34 -2.49
C VAL A 90 -15.71 12.10 -3.55
N PRO A 91 -14.69 12.90 -3.15
CA PRO A 91 -14.22 14.01 -3.97
C PRO A 91 -13.60 13.50 -5.27
N GLU A 92 -12.84 12.41 -5.17
CA GLU A 92 -12.14 11.78 -6.30
C GLU A 92 -13.07 11.12 -7.33
N VAL A 93 -14.30 10.73 -6.95
CA VAL A 93 -15.27 10.16 -7.88
C VAL A 93 -16.02 11.27 -8.62
N HIS A 94 -16.33 12.36 -7.92
CA HIS A 94 -16.97 13.53 -8.51
C HIS A 94 -16.07 14.21 -9.55
N GLU A 95 -14.77 14.34 -9.26
CA GLU A 95 -13.78 14.90 -10.20
C GLU A 95 -13.63 14.07 -11.47
N ARG A 96 -13.67 12.74 -11.34
CA ARG A 96 -13.45 11.82 -12.46
C ARG A 96 -14.70 11.54 -13.29
N TYR A 97 -15.88 11.70 -12.71
CA TYR A 97 -17.18 11.46 -13.36
C TYR A 97 -18.17 12.63 -13.12
N PRO A 98 -17.83 13.85 -13.55
CA PRO A 98 -18.67 15.03 -13.34
C PRO A 98 -20.03 14.86 -14.05
N GLY A 99 -21.12 15.12 -13.34
CA GLY A 99 -22.50 15.00 -13.86
C GLY A 99 -23.13 13.61 -13.72
N GLU A 100 -22.38 12.60 -13.28
CA GLU A 100 -22.89 11.24 -13.02
C GLU A 100 -23.12 10.98 -11.52
N VAL A 101 -22.88 11.94 -10.63
CA VAL A 101 -23.04 11.77 -9.17
C VAL A 101 -24.08 12.75 -8.61
N LEU A 102 -25.06 12.23 -7.90
CA LEU A 102 -26.06 13.00 -7.15
C LEU A 102 -25.85 12.79 -5.65
N PHE A 103 -25.70 13.88 -4.92
CA PHE A 103 -25.62 13.85 -3.46
C PHE A 103 -27.00 14.06 -2.85
N PHE A 104 -27.35 13.18 -1.91
CA PHE A 104 -28.53 13.32 -1.07
C PHE A 104 -28.10 13.60 0.35
N ASP A 105 -28.22 14.86 0.75
CA ASP A 105 -28.06 15.24 2.14
C ASP A 105 -29.19 14.63 2.99
N THR A 106 -28.80 14.14 4.15
CA THR A 106 -29.66 13.35 5.03
C THR A 106 -29.86 14.00 6.40
N GLU A 107 -29.84 15.32 6.52
CA GLU A 107 -30.31 15.98 7.75
C GLU A 107 -31.85 15.92 7.89
N GLY A 108 -32.33 15.59 9.10
CA GLY A 108 -33.76 15.62 9.48
C GLY A 108 -34.57 14.30 9.39
N SER A 109 -35.79 14.27 9.92
CA SER A 109 -36.63 13.07 10.07
C SER A 109 -37.38 12.59 8.80
N SER A 110 -37.35 13.35 7.71
CA SER A 110 -38.10 13.07 6.46
C SER A 110 -37.28 12.39 5.35
N GLN A 111 -36.12 11.79 5.67
CA GLN A 111 -35.15 11.30 4.68
C GLN A 111 -35.70 10.27 3.69
N ILE A 112 -36.42 9.26 4.18
CA ILE A 112 -36.99 8.23 3.29
C ILE A 112 -38.05 8.81 2.37
N GLN A 113 -38.81 9.81 2.84
CA GLN A 113 -39.83 10.49 2.05
C GLN A 113 -39.18 11.32 0.94
N LYS A 114 -38.06 12.01 1.22
CA LYS A 114 -37.29 12.72 0.20
C LYS A 114 -36.75 11.77 -0.87
N LEU A 115 -36.22 10.61 -0.47
CA LEU A 115 -35.76 9.58 -1.40
C LEU A 115 -36.90 9.01 -2.25
N GLU A 116 -38.04 8.71 -1.64
CA GLU A 116 -39.23 8.24 -2.36
C GLU A 116 -39.75 9.28 -3.36
N SER A 117 -39.84 10.55 -2.97
CA SER A 117 -40.21 11.65 -3.85
C SER A 117 -39.23 11.81 -5.02
N PHE A 118 -37.92 11.66 -4.76
CA PHE A 118 -36.91 11.68 -5.82
C PHE A 118 -37.08 10.51 -6.80
N PHE A 119 -37.29 9.29 -6.30
CA PHE A 119 -37.52 8.12 -7.15
C PHE A 119 -38.87 8.11 -7.86
N ALA A 120 -39.80 8.98 -7.44
CA ALA A 120 -41.03 9.27 -8.18
C ALA A 120 -40.81 10.27 -9.32
N SER A 121 -39.73 11.05 -9.29
CA SER A 121 -39.39 12.04 -10.33
C SER A 121 -38.69 11.41 -11.54
N GLU A 122 -38.80 12.08 -12.70
CA GLU A 122 -38.12 11.71 -13.95
C GLU A 122 -36.59 11.64 -13.80
N GLY A 123 -36.01 12.49 -12.95
CA GLY A 123 -34.56 12.55 -12.71
C GLY A 123 -33.96 11.28 -12.10
N SER A 124 -34.78 10.37 -11.60
CA SER A 124 -34.32 9.09 -11.04
C SER A 124 -34.11 7.98 -12.08
N LYS A 125 -34.59 8.14 -13.32
CA LYS A 125 -34.53 7.09 -14.35
C LYS A 125 -33.11 6.72 -14.76
N SER A 126 -32.16 7.63 -14.62
CA SER A 126 -30.74 7.42 -14.91
C SER A 126 -29.96 6.79 -13.75
N VAL A 127 -30.57 6.64 -12.57
CA VAL A 127 -29.89 6.10 -11.38
C VAL A 127 -29.72 4.59 -11.51
N GLY A 128 -28.47 4.16 -11.61
CA GLY A 128 -28.09 2.75 -11.63
C GLY A 128 -27.53 2.26 -10.29
N PHE A 129 -26.89 3.15 -9.55
CA PHE A 129 -26.13 2.81 -8.34
C PHE A 129 -26.50 3.72 -7.18
N MET A 130 -26.50 3.18 -5.97
CA MET A 130 -26.67 3.95 -4.75
C MET A 130 -25.57 3.60 -3.75
N VAL A 131 -24.81 4.59 -3.28
CA VAL A 131 -23.89 4.44 -2.14
C VAL A 131 -24.62 4.85 -0.88
N LEU A 132 -24.69 3.95 0.09
CA LEU A 132 -25.36 4.17 1.37
C LEU A 132 -24.35 4.21 2.50
N HIS A 133 -24.09 5.39 3.04
CA HIS A 133 -23.24 5.57 4.22
C HIS A 133 -24.05 5.77 5.50
N LYS A 134 -25.33 6.12 5.39
CA LYS A 134 -26.22 6.26 6.55
C LYS A 134 -26.82 4.95 7.02
N LYS A 135 -26.92 4.78 8.35
CA LYS A 135 -27.72 3.74 9.00
C LYS A 135 -29.19 4.16 9.00
N PHE A 136 -30.08 3.26 8.58
CA PHE A 136 -31.53 3.46 8.62
C PHE A 136 -32.18 2.52 9.65
N GLU A 137 -33.24 3.01 10.29
CA GLU A 137 -34.14 2.17 11.10
C GLU A 137 -34.86 1.12 10.26
N GLU A 138 -35.36 0.06 10.90
CA GLU A 138 -35.95 -1.09 10.19
C GLU A 138 -37.11 -0.71 9.25
N SER A 139 -38.02 0.16 9.69
CA SER A 139 -39.16 0.62 8.89
C SER A 139 -38.69 1.30 7.59
N HIS A 140 -37.64 2.13 7.68
CA HIS A 140 -37.02 2.79 6.54
C HIS A 140 -36.23 1.83 5.65
N ARG A 141 -35.52 0.86 6.23
CA ARG A 141 -34.83 -0.20 5.45
C ARG A 141 -35.80 -1.02 4.60
N ARG A 142 -36.97 -1.39 5.14
CA ARG A 142 -38.02 -2.11 4.40
C ARG A 142 -38.60 -1.30 3.24
N ARG A 143 -38.73 0.02 3.40
CA ARG A 143 -39.19 0.91 2.32
C ARG A 143 -38.13 1.12 1.25
N LEU A 144 -36.89 1.39 1.68
CA LEU A 144 -35.75 1.59 0.77
C LEU A 144 -35.46 0.33 -0.06
N SER A 145 -35.47 -0.84 0.56
CA SER A 145 -35.28 -2.12 -0.16
C SER A 145 -36.34 -2.35 -1.23
N ARG A 146 -37.62 -2.05 -0.97
CA ARG A 146 -38.68 -2.12 -1.98
C ARG A 146 -38.35 -1.21 -3.17
N LEU A 147 -38.01 0.05 -2.90
CA LEU A 147 -37.59 1.01 -3.92
C LEU A 147 -36.41 0.51 -4.77
N LEU A 148 -35.35 0.01 -4.13
CA LEU A 148 -34.16 -0.50 -4.80
C LEU A 148 -34.49 -1.68 -5.73
N LEU A 149 -35.35 -2.59 -5.28
CA LEU A 149 -35.80 -3.74 -6.07
C LEU A 149 -36.68 -3.32 -7.26
N GLU A 150 -37.67 -2.45 -7.03
CA GLU A 150 -38.58 -1.95 -8.06
C GLU A 150 -37.84 -1.18 -9.16
N LYS A 151 -36.93 -0.28 -8.75
CA LYS A 151 -36.17 0.57 -9.67
C LYS A 151 -34.93 -0.14 -10.22
N ARG A 152 -34.62 -1.36 -9.76
CA ARG A 152 -33.46 -2.17 -10.15
C ARG A 152 -32.11 -1.47 -9.87
N ILE A 153 -32.01 -0.75 -8.78
CA ILE A 153 -30.82 -0.02 -8.37
C ILE A 153 -29.85 -0.98 -7.67
N PHE A 154 -28.56 -0.90 -8.02
CA PHE A 154 -27.51 -1.64 -7.32
C PHE A 154 -27.03 -0.85 -6.10
N LEU A 155 -27.00 -1.50 -4.94
CA LEU A 155 -26.67 -0.84 -3.67
C LEU A 155 -25.22 -1.11 -3.26
N ILE A 156 -24.51 -0.08 -2.83
CA ILE A 156 -23.17 -0.17 -2.23
C ILE A 156 -23.30 0.35 -0.79
N GLU A 157 -23.33 -0.55 0.18
CA GLU A 157 -23.48 -0.19 1.59
C GLU A 157 -22.11 -0.03 2.26
N VAL A 158 -21.83 1.16 2.78
CA VAL A 158 -20.57 1.51 3.46
C VAL A 158 -20.78 2.00 4.91
N ASN A 159 -22.04 2.01 5.36
CA ASN A 159 -22.41 2.19 6.76
C ASN A 159 -21.84 1.00 7.57
N GLN A 160 -21.06 1.23 8.63
CA GLN A 160 -20.44 0.15 9.41
C GLN A 160 -21.49 -0.51 10.33
N THR A 161 -22.49 -1.15 9.74
CA THR A 161 -23.63 -1.76 10.44
C THR A 161 -23.46 -3.28 10.55
N ALA A 162 -24.02 -3.87 11.61
CA ALA A 162 -24.07 -5.33 11.71
C ALA A 162 -24.95 -5.92 10.60
N SER A 163 -24.74 -7.16 10.17
CA SER A 163 -25.52 -7.67 9.02
C SER A 163 -27.02 -7.88 9.30
N SER A 164 -27.48 -7.93 10.56
CA SER A 164 -28.93 -7.82 10.89
C SER A 164 -29.52 -6.44 10.63
N GLU A 165 -28.69 -5.41 10.77
CA GLU A 165 -29.07 -4.01 10.59
C GLU A 165 -28.82 -3.53 9.16
N SER A 166 -28.10 -4.31 8.36
CA SER A 166 -27.88 -4.09 6.93
C SER A 166 -29.17 -4.23 6.11
N LEU A 167 -29.21 -3.60 4.94
CA LEU A 167 -30.23 -3.88 3.92
C LEU A 167 -30.12 -5.29 3.33
N SER A 168 -28.98 -5.96 3.47
CA SER A 168 -28.80 -7.35 3.03
C SER A 168 -29.71 -8.33 3.75
N ALA A 169 -30.15 -7.99 4.97
CA ALA A 169 -31.11 -8.77 5.76
C ALA A 169 -32.52 -8.75 5.17
N VAL A 170 -32.83 -7.83 4.26
CA VAL A 170 -34.13 -7.77 3.60
C VAL A 170 -34.18 -8.77 2.44
N ARG A 171 -35.31 -9.46 2.27
CA ARG A 171 -35.45 -10.48 1.24
C ARG A 171 -35.20 -9.90 -0.16
N GLY A 172 -34.30 -10.53 -0.91
CA GLY A 172 -34.05 -10.23 -2.33
C GLY A 172 -33.01 -9.14 -2.61
N THR A 173 -32.54 -8.40 -1.60
CA THR A 173 -31.55 -7.32 -1.80
C THR A 173 -30.11 -7.82 -1.88
N LYS A 174 -29.75 -8.92 -1.17
CA LYS A 174 -28.38 -9.47 -1.12
C LYS A 174 -27.75 -9.66 -2.51
N THR A 175 -28.52 -10.09 -3.50
CA THR A 175 -28.02 -10.36 -4.87
C THR A 175 -27.78 -9.10 -5.70
N ARG A 176 -28.14 -7.92 -5.19
CA ARG A 176 -28.02 -6.62 -5.87
C ARG A 176 -27.30 -5.59 -5.01
N MET A 177 -26.43 -6.05 -4.12
CA MET A 177 -25.67 -5.16 -3.27
C MET A 177 -24.29 -5.67 -2.93
N VAL A 178 -23.36 -4.73 -2.71
CA VAL A 178 -22.07 -5.00 -2.08
C VAL A 178 -22.01 -4.21 -0.79
N ARG A 179 -21.47 -4.83 0.26
CA ARG A 179 -21.10 -4.15 1.50
C ARG A 179 -19.60 -3.97 1.52
N ILE A 180 -19.14 -2.78 1.89
CA ILE A 180 -17.73 -2.49 2.13
C ILE A 180 -17.58 -2.08 3.60
N LEU A 181 -16.98 -2.99 4.38
CA LEU A 181 -16.82 -2.84 5.82
C LEU A 181 -15.33 -2.67 6.16
N SER A 182 -15.04 -2.05 7.29
CA SER A 182 -13.73 -2.09 7.94
C SER A 182 -13.78 -3.01 9.14
N PRO A 183 -12.63 -3.44 9.68
CA PRO A 183 -12.55 -4.15 10.94
C PRO A 183 -13.20 -3.44 12.15
N GLU A 184 -13.51 -2.13 12.03
CA GLU A 184 -14.33 -1.36 12.97
C GLU A 184 -15.66 -2.07 13.31
N ILE A 185 -16.23 -2.82 12.36
CA ILE A 185 -17.47 -3.57 12.57
C ILE A 185 -17.36 -4.65 13.66
N ILE A 186 -16.15 -5.15 13.88
CA ILE A 186 -15.84 -6.15 14.91
C ILE A 186 -15.58 -5.44 16.24
N HIS A 187 -14.78 -4.38 16.21
CA HIS A 187 -14.48 -3.57 17.39
C HIS A 187 -14.04 -2.14 17.00
N PRO A 188 -14.50 -1.09 17.71
CA PRO A 188 -14.17 0.31 17.40
C PRO A 188 -12.67 0.62 17.35
N GLU A 189 -11.85 -0.19 18.02
CA GLU A 189 -10.41 0.06 18.02
C GLU A 189 -9.70 -0.23 16.71
N LEU A 190 -10.32 -1.01 15.85
CA LEU A 190 -9.76 -1.36 14.56
C LEU A 190 -10.14 -0.35 13.47
N LYS A 191 -10.68 0.81 13.86
CA LYS A 191 -11.16 1.88 12.97
C LYS A 191 -10.13 2.31 11.92
N TYR A 192 -8.85 2.33 12.28
CA TYR A 192 -7.77 2.79 11.42
C TYR A 192 -7.01 1.67 10.70
N SER A 193 -7.52 0.43 10.70
CA SER A 193 -6.95 -0.64 9.87
C SER A 193 -7.03 -0.28 8.38
N SER A 194 -5.99 -0.62 7.63
CA SER A 194 -5.99 -0.46 6.16
C SER A 194 -6.60 -1.66 5.44
N LEU A 195 -7.07 -2.67 6.18
CA LEU A 195 -7.85 -3.78 5.66
C LEU A 195 -9.33 -3.36 5.48
N ALA A 196 -9.94 -3.79 4.38
CA ALA A 196 -11.38 -3.70 4.15
C ALA A 196 -11.97 -5.06 3.81
N PHE A 197 -13.23 -5.25 4.14
CA PHE A 197 -14.02 -6.45 3.84
C PHE A 197 -15.07 -6.12 2.79
N LEU A 198 -15.14 -6.93 1.75
CA LEU A 198 -16.21 -6.87 0.78
C LEU A 198 -17.10 -8.10 0.92
N LEU A 199 -18.41 -7.87 0.94
CA LEU A 199 -19.44 -8.91 1.00
C LEU A 199 -20.49 -8.64 -0.08
N GLY A 200 -20.78 -9.62 -0.95
CA GLY A 200 -21.74 -9.41 -2.04
C GLY A 200 -21.78 -10.55 -3.06
N PRO A 201 -22.49 -10.38 -4.19
CA PRO A 201 -22.60 -11.38 -5.25
C PRO A 201 -21.23 -11.82 -5.74
N ALA A 202 -21.06 -13.13 -5.94
CA ALA A 202 -19.75 -13.71 -6.21
C ALA A 202 -19.08 -13.18 -7.47
N GLU A 203 -19.84 -12.95 -8.54
CA GLU A 203 -19.33 -12.38 -9.80
C GLU A 203 -18.71 -10.99 -9.58
N ILE A 204 -19.35 -10.17 -8.73
CA ILE A 204 -18.89 -8.82 -8.39
C ILE A 204 -17.65 -8.88 -7.51
N ILE A 205 -17.63 -9.78 -6.53
CA ILE A 205 -16.46 -10.00 -5.65
C ILE A 205 -15.26 -10.50 -6.46
N GLU A 206 -15.48 -11.40 -7.42
CA GLU A 206 -14.42 -11.92 -8.28
C GLU A 206 -13.87 -10.84 -9.23
N ALA A 207 -14.76 -10.05 -9.86
CA ALA A 207 -14.37 -8.93 -10.70
C ALA A 207 -13.60 -7.87 -9.89
N PHE A 208 -14.07 -7.55 -8.68
CA PHE A 208 -13.38 -6.65 -7.76
C PHE A 208 -12.00 -7.21 -7.39
N ASN A 209 -11.89 -8.48 -7.02
CA ASN A 209 -10.62 -9.10 -6.65
C ASN A 209 -9.60 -9.03 -7.78
N ARG A 210 -10.00 -9.27 -9.03
CA ARG A 210 -9.13 -9.10 -10.19
C ARG A 210 -8.64 -7.66 -10.33
N ARG A 211 -9.55 -6.67 -10.23
CA ARG A 211 -9.20 -5.25 -10.36
C ARG A 211 -8.33 -4.78 -9.20
N HIS A 212 -8.65 -5.17 -7.97
CA HIS A 212 -7.87 -4.89 -6.78
C HIS A 212 -6.48 -5.52 -6.89
N PHE A 213 -6.38 -6.80 -7.27
CA PHE A 213 -5.07 -7.44 -7.46
C PHE A 213 -4.26 -6.71 -8.52
N LYS A 214 -4.87 -6.38 -9.67
CA LYS A 214 -4.20 -5.61 -10.72
C LYS A 214 -3.68 -4.25 -10.22
N LYS A 215 -4.45 -3.51 -9.42
CA LYS A 215 -4.03 -2.18 -8.95
C LYS A 215 -3.15 -2.18 -7.69
N MET A 216 -3.46 -3.02 -6.71
CA MET A 216 -2.94 -2.92 -5.35
C MET A 216 -2.10 -4.15 -4.95
N GLY A 217 -2.15 -5.21 -5.76
CA GLY A 217 -1.59 -6.51 -5.40
C GLY A 217 -2.44 -7.23 -4.34
N THR A 218 -1.77 -7.90 -3.43
CA THR A 218 -2.42 -8.73 -2.40
C THR A 218 -2.72 -7.90 -1.14
N PRO A 219 -3.79 -8.22 -0.39
CA PRO A 219 -4.01 -7.65 0.94
C PRO A 219 -2.79 -7.79 1.88
N PRO A 220 -2.57 -6.84 2.80
CA PRO A 220 -1.43 -6.86 3.71
C PRO A 220 -1.49 -8.07 4.65
N ALA A 221 -0.53 -9.00 4.48
CA ALA A 221 -0.45 -10.20 5.30
C ALA A 221 -0.20 -9.89 6.79
N SER A 222 0.56 -8.83 7.08
CA SER A 222 0.82 -8.34 8.43
C SER A 222 -0.47 -7.91 9.14
N GLU A 223 -1.35 -7.16 8.48
CA GLU A 223 -2.64 -6.77 9.06
C GLU A 223 -3.59 -7.96 9.20
N ILE A 224 -3.60 -8.88 8.24
CA ILE A 224 -4.36 -10.13 8.35
C ILE A 224 -3.93 -10.91 9.59
N LYS A 225 -2.62 -11.02 9.85
CA LYS A 225 -2.09 -11.71 11.03
C LYS A 225 -2.35 -10.95 12.32
N LEU A 226 -2.21 -9.62 12.31
CA LEU A 226 -2.52 -8.78 13.46
C LEU A 226 -4.00 -8.91 13.84
N LEU A 227 -4.90 -8.88 12.85
CA LEU A 227 -6.32 -9.07 13.10
C LEU A 227 -6.61 -10.48 13.62
N ASP A 228 -6.06 -11.53 12.99
CA ASP A 228 -6.21 -12.91 13.48
C ASP A 228 -5.75 -13.06 14.94
N PHE A 229 -4.68 -12.37 15.30
CA PHE A 229 -4.18 -12.31 16.67
C PHE A 229 -5.19 -11.67 17.63
N PHE A 230 -5.98 -10.67 17.23
CA PHE A 230 -6.95 -10.05 18.13
C PHE A 230 -8.31 -10.73 18.19
N LEU A 231 -8.58 -11.72 17.33
CA LEU A 231 -9.89 -12.37 17.27
C LEU A 231 -9.91 -13.72 18.00
N ASN A 232 -10.99 -13.93 18.76
CA ASN A 232 -11.42 -15.23 19.29
C ASN A 232 -11.89 -16.17 18.16
N GLU A 233 -12.12 -17.45 18.49
CA GLU A 233 -12.62 -18.43 17.51
C GLU A 233 -14.01 -18.07 16.95
N ASP A 234 -14.82 -17.33 17.71
CA ASP A 234 -16.12 -16.80 17.26
C ASP A 234 -16.01 -15.49 16.46
N GLY A 235 -14.78 -15.02 16.21
CA GLY A 235 -14.49 -13.78 15.49
C GLY A 235 -14.75 -12.50 16.30
N THR A 236 -15.03 -12.60 17.60
CA THR A 236 -15.11 -11.44 18.49
C THR A 236 -13.73 -10.93 18.89
N PHE A 237 -13.63 -9.64 19.24
CA PHE A 237 -12.36 -9.03 19.65
C PHE A 237 -11.98 -9.40 21.09
N ASP A 238 -10.76 -9.89 21.27
CA ASP A 238 -10.22 -10.32 22.55
C ASP A 238 -9.40 -9.21 23.22
N LEU A 239 -10.06 -8.45 24.10
CA LEU A 239 -9.45 -7.38 24.89
C LEU A 239 -8.30 -7.87 25.77
N SER A 240 -8.31 -9.14 26.19
CA SER A 240 -7.31 -9.70 27.10
C SER A 240 -5.91 -9.76 26.46
N ARG A 241 -5.84 -9.81 25.13
CA ARG A 241 -4.58 -9.85 24.36
C ARG A 241 -3.77 -8.57 24.42
N ARG A 242 -4.35 -7.46 24.91
CA ARG A 242 -3.60 -6.22 25.18
C ARG A 242 -2.59 -6.36 26.31
N GLY A 243 -2.83 -7.25 27.27
CA GLY A 243 -2.08 -7.32 28.52
C GLY A 243 -1.26 -8.61 28.72
N GLN A 244 -1.41 -9.63 27.87
CA GLN A 244 -0.81 -10.95 28.11
C GLN A 244 0.70 -11.08 27.81
N ASN A 245 1.40 -9.98 27.51
CA ASN A 245 2.81 -10.02 27.06
C ASN A 245 3.86 -9.88 28.16
N LYS A 246 3.62 -10.45 29.35
CA LYS A 246 4.74 -10.91 30.19
C LYS A 246 5.26 -12.28 29.75
N ARG A 247 4.52 -13.02 28.91
CA ARG A 247 5.13 -14.10 28.13
C ARG A 247 6.03 -13.41 27.12
N ARG A 248 7.33 -13.74 27.15
CA ARG A 248 8.24 -13.46 26.04
C ARG A 248 7.48 -13.83 24.79
N PHE A 249 7.16 -12.86 23.95
CA PHE A 249 7.12 -13.21 22.55
C PHE A 249 8.54 -13.70 22.30
N ASP A 250 8.71 -14.99 22.10
CA ASP A 250 9.89 -15.52 21.41
C ASP A 250 9.76 -15.03 19.96
N ILE A 251 9.80 -13.71 19.78
CA ILE A 251 10.30 -13.10 18.57
C ILE A 251 11.73 -13.62 18.58
N PRO A 252 12.12 -14.44 17.59
CA PRO A 252 13.51 -14.83 17.46
C PRO A 252 14.31 -13.54 17.62
N SER A 253 15.17 -13.48 18.64
CA SER A 253 16.09 -12.37 18.71
C SER A 253 16.78 -12.35 17.34
N PRO A 254 16.90 -11.20 16.68
CA PRO A 254 17.80 -11.11 15.54
C PRO A 254 19.14 -11.75 15.93
N ALA A 255 19.59 -11.66 17.18
CA ALA A 255 20.85 -12.30 17.59
C ALA A 255 20.90 -13.84 17.44
N ASP A 256 19.82 -14.58 17.61
CA ASP A 256 19.88 -16.06 17.67
C ASP A 256 19.95 -16.71 16.27
N ASP A 257 19.62 -15.96 15.22
CA ASP A 257 19.58 -16.42 13.82
C ASP A 257 20.44 -15.53 12.90
N PHE A 258 21.26 -14.66 13.49
CA PHE A 258 22.22 -13.76 12.83
C PHE A 258 23.68 -14.09 13.21
N SER A 259 23.94 -15.22 13.86
CA SER A 259 25.30 -15.68 14.17
C SER A 259 26.10 -16.04 12.90
N GLU A 260 25.46 -16.39 11.79
CA GLU A 260 26.10 -16.52 10.46
C GLU A 260 26.17 -15.19 9.69
N TYR A 261 25.64 -14.10 10.27
CA TYR A 261 25.63 -12.74 9.71
C TYR A 261 26.54 -11.79 10.51
N GLU A 262 27.66 -12.28 11.05
CA GLU A 262 28.71 -11.42 11.65
C GLU A 262 29.25 -10.35 10.67
N ASN A 263 29.05 -10.51 9.36
CA ASN A 263 29.37 -9.48 8.36
C ASN A 263 28.25 -8.46 8.10
N PHE A 264 27.04 -8.67 8.61
CA PHE A 264 25.98 -7.65 8.70
C PHE A 264 26.06 -6.86 10.02
N ALA A 265 26.77 -7.39 11.02
CA ALA A 265 27.08 -6.72 12.29
C ALA A 265 28.23 -5.69 12.19
N VAL A 266 28.75 -5.40 10.99
CA VAL A 266 29.76 -4.36 10.78
C VAL A 266 29.13 -2.97 10.54
N ALA A 267 27.81 -2.87 10.37
CA ALA A 267 27.08 -1.59 10.37
C ALA A 267 26.23 -1.36 11.64
N GLY A 268 26.39 -2.20 12.67
CA GLY A 268 25.58 -2.16 13.89
C GLY A 268 26.31 -2.73 15.11
N ARG A 269 27.56 -2.32 15.35
CA ARG A 269 28.15 -2.49 16.69
C ARG A 269 27.59 -1.43 17.63
N PHE A 270 26.49 -1.76 18.30
CA PHE A 270 26.24 -1.28 19.65
C PHE A 270 26.40 -2.43 20.66
N PRO A 271 27.60 -2.65 21.21
CA PRO A 271 27.74 -3.34 22.49
C PRO A 271 28.26 -2.36 23.55
N GLY A 272 27.47 -2.15 24.61
CA GLY A 272 28.05 -1.97 25.94
C GLY A 272 28.12 -0.56 26.55
N VAL A 273 27.42 0.46 26.03
CA VAL A 273 27.27 1.72 26.77
C VAL A 273 25.79 2.09 26.82
N LEU A 274 25.26 2.07 28.06
CA LEU A 274 24.06 2.74 28.59
C LEU A 274 23.32 1.80 29.56
N ARG A 275 24.03 1.40 30.61
CA ARG A 275 23.41 0.99 31.88
C ARG A 275 23.30 2.17 32.86
N GLY A 276 23.38 3.40 32.38
CA GLY A 276 23.21 4.58 33.22
C GLY A 276 23.14 5.83 32.36
N ALA A 277 21.98 6.47 32.37
CA ALA A 277 21.78 7.90 32.20
C ALA A 277 20.27 8.14 32.20
N ALA A 278 19.69 8.10 33.40
CA ALA A 278 18.65 9.06 33.70
C ALA A 278 19.36 10.42 33.84
N GLU A 279 18.69 11.49 33.39
CA GLU A 279 18.96 12.91 33.66
C GLU A 279 19.64 13.75 32.55
N THR A 280 18.80 14.60 31.96
CA THR A 280 19.03 16.02 31.59
C THR A 280 19.74 16.39 30.28
N VAL A 281 18.93 16.87 29.33
CA VAL A 281 19.01 17.89 28.25
C VAL A 281 20.36 18.45 27.73
N GLU A 282 21.52 18.32 28.39
CA GLU A 282 22.80 18.85 27.88
C GLU A 282 23.66 17.85 27.07
N GLU A 283 23.28 16.56 27.00
CA GLU A 283 24.04 15.52 26.27
C GLU A 283 23.90 15.53 24.74
N ILE A 284 22.94 16.28 24.18
CA ILE A 284 22.67 16.29 22.72
C ILE A 284 23.89 16.79 21.92
N ALA A 285 24.73 17.64 22.48
CA ALA A 285 25.94 18.14 21.81
C ALA A 285 27.10 17.12 21.81
N ALA A 286 27.20 16.27 22.84
CA ALA A 286 28.25 15.25 22.96
C ALA A 286 27.94 14.02 22.10
N ASP A 287 26.67 13.62 22.01
CA ASP A 287 26.21 12.56 21.13
C ASP A 287 26.47 12.88 19.66
N VAL A 288 26.32 14.14 19.25
CA VAL A 288 26.63 14.58 17.88
C VAL A 288 28.13 14.43 17.55
N GLN A 289 29.04 14.70 18.49
CA GLN A 289 30.48 14.51 18.26
C GLN A 289 30.90 13.03 18.26
N GLN A 290 30.28 12.20 19.11
CA GLN A 290 30.57 10.77 19.14
C GLN A 290 29.99 10.04 17.91
N MET A 291 28.85 10.52 17.37
CA MET A 291 28.31 10.11 16.07
C MET A 291 29.31 10.43 14.94
N VAL A 292 29.94 11.61 14.95
CA VAL A 292 30.93 12.00 13.93
C VAL A 292 32.14 11.06 13.93
N GLY A 293 32.58 10.58 15.11
CA GLY A 293 33.72 9.67 15.26
C GLY A 293 33.47 8.20 14.90
N HIS A 294 32.21 7.73 14.93
CA HIS A 294 31.88 6.35 14.55
C HIS A 294 31.56 6.20 13.05
N PHE A 295 31.07 7.26 12.41
CA PHE A 295 30.77 7.24 10.96
C PHE A 295 32.02 7.34 10.07
N SER A 296 33.16 7.79 10.58
CA SER A 296 34.45 7.76 9.86
C SER A 296 34.97 6.34 9.63
N LYS A 297 34.51 5.36 10.41
CA LYS A 297 34.81 3.93 10.20
C LYS A 297 33.90 3.26 9.17
N ALA A 298 32.66 3.75 9.01
CA ALA A 298 31.77 3.31 7.94
C ALA A 298 32.21 3.83 6.56
N SER A 299 32.89 4.98 6.50
CA SER A 299 33.52 5.49 5.28
C SER A 299 34.80 4.75 4.88
N GLU A 300 35.50 4.10 5.82
CA GLU A 300 36.68 3.26 5.52
C GLU A 300 36.28 1.95 4.80
N ILE A 301 35.09 1.42 5.07
CA ILE A 301 34.59 0.15 4.51
C ILE A 301 33.92 0.36 3.14
N LEU A 302 33.53 1.59 2.82
CA LEU A 302 32.83 1.97 1.60
C LEU A 302 33.71 2.95 0.82
N GLY A 303 34.48 2.42 -0.13
CA GLY A 303 35.63 3.05 -0.78
C GLY A 303 35.52 4.52 -1.23
N VAL A 304 36.71 5.06 -1.50
CA VAL A 304 37.18 6.45 -1.77
C VAL A 304 36.29 7.35 -2.69
N GLY A 305 35.24 6.83 -3.34
CA GLY A 305 34.27 7.62 -4.11
C GLY A 305 33.04 8.10 -3.31
N LEU A 306 32.70 7.44 -2.20
CA LEU A 306 31.51 7.75 -1.40
C LEU A 306 31.71 8.98 -0.49
N GLU A 307 32.92 9.29 -0.04
CA GLU A 307 33.15 10.41 0.88
C GLU A 307 32.68 11.76 0.31
N LYS A 308 32.90 12.04 -0.98
CA LYS A 308 32.41 13.27 -1.65
C LYS A 308 30.89 13.28 -1.83
N THR A 309 30.31 12.12 -2.14
CA THR A 309 28.86 11.98 -2.35
C THR A 309 28.10 12.10 -1.03
N VAL A 310 28.57 11.39 -0.01
CA VAL A 310 28.03 11.45 1.35
C VAL A 310 28.23 12.85 1.91
N SER A 311 29.41 13.46 1.82
CA SER A 311 29.63 14.84 2.33
C SER A 311 28.75 15.90 1.66
N PHE A 312 28.44 15.77 0.36
CA PHE A 312 27.49 16.63 -0.35
C PHE A 312 26.09 16.57 0.29
N PHE A 313 25.60 15.38 0.66
CA PHE A 313 24.33 15.21 1.37
C PHE A 313 24.43 15.55 2.86
N ARG A 314 25.56 15.21 3.49
CA ARG A 314 25.88 15.41 4.91
C ARG A 314 25.73 16.87 5.32
N GLY A 315 26.23 17.79 4.49
CA GLY A 315 26.15 19.24 4.74
C GLY A 315 24.75 19.84 4.59
N LYS A 316 23.88 19.28 3.71
CA LYS A 316 22.53 19.81 3.47
C LYS A 316 21.43 19.12 4.30
N GLN A 317 21.61 17.86 4.71
CA GLN A 317 20.54 17.04 5.30
C GLN A 317 20.75 16.60 6.76
N LEU A 318 21.95 16.68 7.36
CA LEU A 318 22.10 16.33 8.79
C LEU A 318 21.28 17.20 9.73
N ASN A 319 21.00 18.45 9.36
CA ASN A 319 20.13 19.33 10.14
C ASN A 319 18.64 19.01 9.98
N ARG A 320 18.27 17.96 9.22
CA ARG A 320 16.88 17.55 8.94
C ARG A 320 16.57 16.10 9.31
N ALA A 321 17.47 15.40 9.99
CA ALA A 321 17.22 14.01 10.40
C ALA A 321 15.95 13.93 11.25
N LEU A 322 15.06 13.00 10.91
CA LEU A 322 13.81 12.81 11.65
C LEU A 322 14.14 12.24 13.03
N PRO A 323 13.61 12.81 14.13
CA PRO A 323 13.79 12.23 15.45
C PRO A 323 13.01 10.92 15.57
N ASP A 324 13.62 9.91 16.20
CA ASP A 324 12.94 8.65 16.54
C ASP A 324 12.42 8.68 17.99
N PRO A 325 11.10 8.81 18.22
CA PRO A 325 10.50 8.83 19.56
C PRO A 325 10.54 7.47 20.28
N PHE A 326 10.92 6.39 19.59
CA PHE A 326 11.09 5.06 20.18
C PHE A 326 12.55 4.62 20.29
N SER A 327 13.51 5.51 19.97
CA SER A 327 14.93 5.24 20.18
C SER A 327 15.20 4.81 21.62
N GLY A 328 15.99 3.74 21.79
CA GLY A 328 16.32 3.16 23.09
C GLY A 328 15.21 2.31 23.75
N LYS A 329 14.01 2.20 23.15
CA LYS A 329 12.94 1.34 23.68
C LYS A 329 13.10 -0.10 23.23
N GLN A 330 12.67 -1.03 24.09
CA GLN A 330 12.62 -2.45 23.73
C GLN A 330 11.45 -2.73 22.77
N GLN A 331 11.63 -3.66 21.84
CA GLN A 331 10.59 -4.07 20.88
C GLN A 331 9.28 -4.46 21.57
N ALA A 332 9.35 -5.19 22.68
CA ALA A 332 8.19 -5.58 23.48
C ALA A 332 7.40 -4.37 24.02
N GLU A 333 8.09 -3.29 24.41
CA GLU A 333 7.45 -2.05 24.85
C GLU A 333 6.70 -1.37 23.69
N ILE A 334 7.32 -1.32 22.52
CA ILE A 334 6.73 -0.73 21.32
C ILE A 334 5.49 -1.52 20.88
N LEU A 335 5.57 -2.86 20.86
CA LEU A 335 4.45 -3.73 20.54
C LEU A 335 3.30 -3.61 21.55
N LEU A 336 3.61 -3.52 22.85
CA LEU A 336 2.58 -3.28 23.86
C LEU A 336 1.88 -1.93 23.63
N LYS A 337 2.64 -0.88 23.32
CA LYS A 337 2.08 0.44 22.97
C LYS A 337 1.26 0.39 21.69
N LEU A 338 1.68 -0.38 20.68
CA LEU A 338 0.88 -0.60 19.48
C LEU A 338 -0.49 -1.17 19.84
N PHE A 339 -0.53 -2.21 20.67
CA PHE A 339 -1.78 -2.89 21.02
C PHE A 339 -2.72 -2.03 21.87
N THR A 340 -2.18 -1.12 22.68
CA THR A 340 -3.00 -0.21 23.50
C THR A 340 -3.40 1.08 22.77
N ASN A 341 -2.82 1.37 21.59
CA ASN A 341 -3.05 2.60 20.82
C ASN A 341 -3.49 2.33 19.37
N LEU A 342 -4.10 1.16 19.09
CA LEU A 342 -4.59 0.81 17.75
C LEU A 342 -5.59 1.82 17.16
N ASN A 343 -6.29 2.56 18.02
CA ASN A 343 -7.31 3.54 17.65
C ASN A 343 -6.87 4.99 17.90
N ASP A 344 -5.60 5.22 18.21
CA ASP A 344 -5.04 6.55 18.42
C ASP A 344 -4.31 6.99 17.14
N SER A 345 -4.90 7.94 16.42
CA SER A 345 -4.34 8.47 15.18
C SER A 345 -3.04 9.25 15.40
N GLU A 346 -2.87 9.91 16.54
CA GLU A 346 -1.64 10.66 16.84
C GLU A 346 -0.50 9.70 17.19
N TRP A 347 -0.81 8.63 17.92
CA TRP A 347 0.15 7.56 18.17
C TRP A 347 0.58 6.87 16.87
N GLN A 348 -0.35 6.58 15.96
CA GLN A 348 -0.01 6.02 14.64
C GLN A 348 0.87 6.94 13.80
N LYS A 349 0.63 8.26 13.81
CA LYS A 349 1.52 9.24 13.19
C LYS A 349 2.92 9.21 13.82
N THR A 350 2.99 9.04 15.13
CA THR A 350 4.27 8.92 15.87
C THR A 350 5.03 7.65 15.47
N LEU A 351 4.35 6.50 15.39
CA LEU A 351 4.92 5.25 14.88
C LEU A 351 5.42 5.40 13.44
N THR A 352 4.63 6.07 12.60
CA THR A 352 4.99 6.35 11.20
C THR A 352 6.25 7.19 11.10
N ARG A 353 6.36 8.27 11.89
CA ARG A 353 7.57 9.12 11.95
C ARG A 353 8.80 8.34 12.41
N SER A 354 8.64 7.47 13.40
CA SER A 354 9.72 6.59 13.86
C SER A 354 10.18 5.64 12.75
N PHE A 355 9.23 4.99 12.06
CA PHE A 355 9.55 4.13 10.91
C PHE A 355 10.33 4.89 9.83
N LEU A 356 9.88 6.09 9.46
CA LEU A 356 10.57 6.93 8.47
C LEU A 356 11.93 7.44 8.98
N SER A 357 12.09 7.72 10.28
CA SER A 357 13.37 8.09 10.88
C SER A 357 14.39 6.95 10.77
N VAL A 358 14.00 5.72 11.11
CA VAL A 358 14.85 4.54 10.95
C VAL A 358 15.23 4.36 9.48
N PHE A 359 14.28 4.48 8.55
CA PHE A 359 14.55 4.40 7.12
C PHE A 359 15.53 5.49 6.64
N GLN A 360 15.29 6.75 7.02
CA GLN A 360 16.14 7.89 6.66
C GLN A 360 17.57 7.74 7.21
N ASN A 361 17.73 7.16 8.39
CA ASN A 361 19.05 6.89 8.97
C ASN A 361 19.84 5.85 8.17
N LEU A 362 19.15 4.85 7.60
CA LEU A 362 19.75 3.85 6.70
C LEU A 362 19.99 4.38 5.29
N HIS A 363 19.17 5.32 4.84
CA HIS A 363 19.22 5.91 3.50
C HIS A 363 19.30 7.44 3.57
N PRO A 364 20.43 8.00 4.04
CA PRO A 364 20.58 9.43 4.22
C PRO A 364 20.53 10.23 2.91
N GLU A 365 20.61 9.58 1.75
CA GLU A 365 20.48 10.21 0.43
C GLU A 365 19.06 10.69 0.07
N TYR A 366 18.03 10.24 0.80
CA TYR A 366 16.64 10.64 0.56
C TYR A 366 16.27 11.89 1.34
N ASP A 367 15.27 12.63 0.86
CA ASP A 367 14.77 13.82 1.55
C ASP A 367 13.68 13.41 2.54
N PRO A 368 13.88 13.62 3.87
CA PRO A 368 12.91 13.21 4.88
C PRO A 368 11.53 13.86 4.68
N ASP A 369 11.48 15.06 4.09
CA ASP A 369 10.22 15.78 3.83
C ASP A 369 9.43 15.20 2.64
N GLN A 370 10.04 14.29 1.87
CA GLN A 370 9.46 13.64 0.69
C GLN A 370 9.17 12.15 0.91
N LEU A 371 9.43 11.63 2.10
CA LEU A 371 9.17 10.22 2.43
C LEU A 371 7.71 9.99 2.78
N VAL A 372 7.08 9.03 2.10
CA VAL A 372 5.69 8.65 2.35
C VAL A 372 5.60 7.13 2.51
N PRO A 373 5.11 6.62 3.66
CA PRO A 373 4.83 5.21 3.82
C PRO A 373 3.53 4.85 3.10
N VAL A 374 3.56 3.77 2.34
CA VAL A 374 2.40 3.27 1.61
C VAL A 374 2.02 1.89 2.15
N SER A 375 0.75 1.71 2.51
CA SER A 375 0.24 0.39 2.88
C SER A 375 0.04 -0.49 1.63
N GLY A 376 0.57 -1.71 1.68
CA GLY A 376 0.44 -2.71 0.63
C GLY A 376 1.74 -2.98 -0.10
N SER A 377 1.64 -3.45 -1.34
CA SER A 377 2.81 -3.75 -2.18
C SER A 377 3.36 -2.47 -2.85
N ALA A 378 4.57 -2.55 -3.43
CA ALA A 378 5.10 -1.50 -4.31
C ALA A 378 4.08 -1.09 -5.40
N ARG A 379 3.26 -2.04 -5.88
CA ARG A 379 2.20 -1.78 -6.86
C ARG A 379 1.15 -0.80 -6.34
N THR A 380 0.83 -0.82 -5.04
CA THR A 380 -0.07 0.16 -4.44
C THR A 380 0.49 1.58 -4.57
N GLY A 381 1.78 1.77 -4.24
CA GLY A 381 2.44 3.07 -4.34
C GLY A 381 2.43 3.57 -5.78
N LEU A 382 2.84 2.71 -6.71
CA LEU A 382 2.88 3.02 -8.13
C LEU A 382 1.50 3.35 -8.71
N SER A 383 0.46 2.56 -8.42
CA SER A 383 -0.90 2.82 -8.91
C SER A 383 -1.48 4.13 -8.38
N LYS A 384 -1.25 4.44 -7.09
CA LYS A 384 -1.70 5.70 -6.48
C LYS A 384 -1.00 6.89 -7.11
N MET A 385 0.31 6.79 -7.29
CA MET A 385 1.14 7.82 -7.92
C MET A 385 0.75 8.02 -9.39
N ALA A 386 0.59 6.93 -10.14
CA ALA A 386 0.17 6.96 -11.54
C ALA A 386 -1.18 7.68 -11.69
N GLU A 387 -2.13 7.38 -10.82
CA GLU A 387 -3.44 8.06 -10.81
C GLU A 387 -3.32 9.54 -10.43
N ALA A 388 -2.62 9.86 -9.34
CA ALA A 388 -2.47 11.24 -8.87
C ALA A 388 -1.74 12.15 -9.87
N TRP A 389 -0.85 11.59 -10.69
CA TRP A 389 -0.06 12.33 -11.68
C TRP A 389 -0.57 12.16 -13.11
N GLY A 390 -1.71 11.48 -13.31
CA GLY A 390 -2.31 11.29 -14.63
C GLY A 390 -1.47 10.45 -15.60
N ILE A 391 -0.60 9.56 -15.10
CA ILE A 391 0.27 8.71 -15.92
C ILE A 391 -0.56 7.69 -16.70
N GLN A 392 -0.37 7.65 -18.01
CA GLN A 392 -1.06 6.78 -18.96
C GLN A 392 -0.15 5.70 -19.55
N ASP A 393 1.16 5.94 -19.64
CA ASP A 393 2.08 5.04 -20.32
C ASP A 393 3.34 4.80 -19.50
N VAL A 394 3.87 3.58 -19.53
CA VAL A 394 5.11 3.21 -18.84
C VAL A 394 6.04 2.45 -19.76
N ILE A 395 7.33 2.78 -19.71
CA ILE A 395 8.39 2.00 -20.34
C ILE A 395 9.19 1.27 -19.26
N ILE A 396 9.34 -0.04 -19.44
CA ILE A 396 10.06 -0.93 -18.52
C ILE A 396 10.99 -1.87 -19.29
N PRO A 397 12.06 -2.38 -18.67
CA PRO A 397 12.78 -3.53 -19.22
C PRO A 397 11.86 -4.74 -19.36
N ASP A 398 12.06 -5.56 -20.38
CA ASP A 398 11.35 -6.83 -20.52
C ASP A 398 11.66 -7.78 -19.35
N PHE A 399 10.77 -8.74 -19.12
CA PHE A 399 10.75 -9.62 -17.93
C PHE A 399 10.61 -8.91 -16.58
N SER A 400 10.38 -7.59 -16.54
CA SER A 400 10.05 -6.90 -15.30
C SER A 400 8.84 -7.59 -14.64
N TRP A 401 8.79 -7.54 -13.31
CA TRP A 401 7.64 -8.00 -12.57
C TRP A 401 6.39 -7.22 -13.02
N THR A 402 5.23 -7.60 -12.52
CA THR A 402 3.90 -7.07 -12.92
C THR A 402 3.66 -5.61 -12.45
N VAL A 403 4.69 -4.78 -12.55
CA VAL A 403 4.73 -3.33 -12.33
C VAL A 403 3.92 -2.59 -13.38
N GLY A 404 3.92 -3.08 -14.63
CA GLY A 404 3.15 -2.51 -15.74
C GLY A 404 1.64 -2.53 -15.50
N ASP A 405 1.13 -3.45 -14.69
CA ASP A 405 -0.30 -3.55 -14.38
C ASP A 405 -0.87 -2.33 -13.64
N ALA A 406 -0.01 -1.51 -13.02
CA ALA A 406 -0.38 -0.25 -12.39
C ALA A 406 -0.74 0.85 -13.41
N PHE A 407 -0.38 0.66 -14.69
CA PHE A 407 -0.49 1.67 -15.75
C PHE A 407 -1.46 1.23 -16.86
N PRO A 408 -2.11 2.18 -17.55
CA PRO A 408 -2.99 1.88 -18.68
C PRO A 408 -2.27 1.24 -19.88
N HIS A 409 -1.10 1.77 -20.25
CA HIS A 409 -0.28 1.29 -21.35
C HIS A 409 1.13 0.94 -20.87
N VAL A 410 1.69 -0.14 -21.42
CA VAL A 410 3.01 -0.66 -21.05
C VAL A 410 3.79 -0.94 -22.32
N THR A 411 5.03 -0.47 -22.36
CA THR A 411 6.01 -0.79 -23.40
C THR A 411 7.20 -1.49 -22.74
N ALA A 412 7.29 -2.81 -22.92
CA ALA A 412 8.43 -3.59 -22.47
C ALA A 412 9.55 -3.54 -23.51
N VAL A 413 10.77 -3.18 -23.09
CA VAL A 413 11.95 -3.12 -23.97
C VAL A 413 12.70 -4.45 -23.91
N PRO A 414 12.79 -5.22 -25.01
CA PRO A 414 13.43 -6.53 -25.02
C PRO A 414 14.90 -6.47 -24.57
N LEU A 415 15.29 -7.42 -23.72
CA LEU A 415 16.66 -7.60 -23.26
C LEU A 415 17.56 -8.19 -24.36
N ASN A 416 18.86 -8.23 -24.10
CA ASN A 416 19.83 -9.00 -24.88
C ASN A 416 19.74 -10.50 -24.54
N GLU A 417 20.43 -11.36 -25.30
CA GLU A 417 20.42 -12.82 -25.10
C GLU A 417 20.97 -13.25 -23.73
N ASP A 418 21.86 -12.45 -23.15
CA ASP A 418 22.42 -12.64 -21.81
C ASP A 418 21.51 -12.12 -20.68
N LEU A 419 20.30 -11.66 -21.04
CA LEU A 419 19.32 -11.02 -20.17
C LEU A 419 19.81 -9.70 -19.56
N GLN A 420 20.78 -9.03 -20.19
CA GLN A 420 21.15 -7.65 -19.85
C GLN A 420 20.32 -6.63 -20.65
N ILE A 421 20.27 -5.41 -20.15
CA ILE A 421 19.59 -4.32 -20.85
C ILE A 421 20.41 -3.86 -22.06
N ASN A 422 19.71 -3.47 -23.13
CA ASN A 422 20.34 -2.83 -24.28
C ASN A 422 20.05 -1.33 -24.24
N PRO A 423 21.03 -0.48 -23.89
CA PRO A 423 20.79 0.94 -23.69
C PRO A 423 20.38 1.67 -24.99
N ASP A 424 20.94 1.29 -26.13
CA ASP A 424 20.61 1.94 -27.41
C ASP A 424 19.20 1.59 -27.86
N ARG A 425 18.79 0.33 -27.69
CA ARG A 425 17.40 -0.09 -27.94
C ARG A 425 16.42 0.63 -27.02
N PHE A 426 16.74 0.74 -25.73
CA PHE A 426 15.90 1.42 -24.75
C PHE A 426 15.71 2.90 -25.08
N ILE A 427 16.81 3.58 -25.42
CA ILE A 427 16.79 4.98 -25.86
C ILE A 427 15.98 5.14 -27.16
N SER A 428 16.13 4.23 -28.13
CA SER A 428 15.37 4.28 -29.38
C SER A 428 13.85 4.19 -29.14
N VAL A 429 13.41 3.34 -28.21
CA VAL A 429 11.98 3.24 -27.84
C VAL A 429 11.49 4.55 -27.20
N LEU A 430 12.28 5.16 -26.32
CA LEU A 430 11.97 6.48 -25.75
C LEU A 430 11.84 7.55 -26.84
N GLU A 431 12.73 7.55 -27.83
CA GLU A 431 12.69 8.51 -28.94
C GLU A 431 11.44 8.36 -29.79
N GLN A 432 11.04 7.11 -30.09
CA GLN A 432 9.81 6.84 -30.82
C GLN A 432 8.58 7.35 -30.05
N LYS A 433 8.53 7.15 -28.72
CA LYS A 433 7.44 7.64 -27.88
C LYS A 433 7.37 9.16 -27.86
N LEU A 434 8.51 9.82 -27.64
CA LEU A 434 8.60 11.29 -27.63
C LEU A 434 8.30 11.92 -28.99
N ALA A 435 8.59 11.22 -30.09
CA ALA A 435 8.28 11.69 -31.44
C ALA A 435 6.79 11.49 -31.80
N ALA A 436 6.17 10.41 -31.32
CA ALA A 436 4.76 10.12 -31.54
C ALA A 436 3.82 10.98 -30.69
N ASP A 437 4.24 11.32 -29.47
CA ASP A 437 3.47 12.13 -28.54
C ASP A 437 4.38 13.17 -27.84
N SER A 438 4.18 14.45 -28.20
CA SER A 438 4.94 15.55 -27.63
C SER A 438 4.68 15.77 -26.14
N ASP A 439 3.52 15.36 -25.63
CA ASP A 439 3.10 15.49 -24.23
C ASP A 439 3.46 14.26 -23.39
N TRP A 440 4.07 13.24 -23.99
CA TRP A 440 4.43 11.98 -23.32
C TRP A 440 5.28 12.20 -22.06
N ARG A 441 6.03 13.30 -21.94
CA ARG A 441 6.79 13.59 -20.71
C ARG A 441 5.89 13.80 -19.48
N ASN A 442 4.69 14.34 -19.70
CA ASN A 442 3.71 14.64 -18.65
C ASN A 442 2.77 13.47 -18.36
N THR A 443 2.62 12.54 -19.32
CA THR A 443 1.72 11.39 -19.20
C THR A 443 2.45 10.04 -19.16
N GLY A 444 3.76 10.02 -19.39
CA GLY A 444 4.60 8.84 -19.46
C GLY A 444 5.65 8.77 -18.34
N ILE A 445 6.14 7.56 -18.07
CA ILE A 445 7.16 7.31 -17.05
C ILE A 445 8.06 6.12 -17.42
N VAL A 446 9.29 6.12 -16.92
CA VAL A 446 10.20 4.97 -16.97
C VAL A 446 10.28 4.34 -15.58
N ILE A 447 10.19 3.02 -15.47
CA ILE A 447 10.42 2.33 -14.20
C ILE A 447 11.61 1.40 -14.32
N TRP A 448 12.45 1.45 -13.31
CA TRP A 448 13.68 0.71 -13.23
C TRP A 448 13.70 -0.16 -11.99
N ASN A 449 13.62 -1.48 -12.17
CA ASN A 449 13.74 -2.41 -11.04
C ASN A 449 15.12 -3.06 -11.02
N ASN A 450 15.86 -2.89 -9.92
CA ASN A 450 17.22 -3.42 -9.75
C ASN A 450 17.50 -3.81 -8.28
N PRO A 451 17.93 -5.06 -7.97
CA PRO A 451 17.93 -6.24 -8.83
C PRO A 451 16.59 -6.51 -9.51
N GLN A 452 16.66 -7.01 -10.73
CA GLN A 452 15.53 -7.25 -11.59
C GLN A 452 14.73 -8.46 -11.10
N ASN A 453 13.44 -8.28 -10.89
CA ASN A 453 12.45 -9.35 -10.79
C ASN A 453 11.76 -9.49 -12.16
N ALA A 454 11.69 -10.66 -12.80
CA ALA A 454 11.86 -12.01 -12.24
C ALA A 454 13.21 -12.71 -12.45
N THR A 455 14.15 -12.14 -13.19
CA THR A 455 15.41 -12.78 -13.60
C THR A 455 16.46 -12.87 -12.49
N GLY A 456 16.37 -12.02 -11.46
CA GLY A 456 17.40 -11.86 -10.42
C GLY A 456 18.66 -11.13 -10.90
N LYS A 457 18.71 -10.66 -12.15
CA LYS A 457 19.88 -9.97 -12.70
C LYS A 457 20.08 -8.61 -12.04
N ILE A 458 21.35 -8.25 -11.87
CA ILE A 458 21.76 -6.88 -11.55
C ILE A 458 22.22 -6.26 -12.87
N TRP A 459 21.64 -5.10 -13.20
CA TRP A 459 21.99 -4.37 -14.41
C TRP A 459 23.42 -3.83 -14.34
N ASP A 460 24.10 -3.80 -15.48
CA ASP A 460 25.37 -3.10 -15.60
C ASP A 460 25.20 -1.60 -15.30
N GLU A 461 26.04 -1.06 -14.41
CA GLU A 461 25.90 0.33 -13.96
C GLU A 461 26.13 1.33 -15.11
N GLN A 462 27.01 1.03 -16.07
CA GLN A 462 27.30 1.94 -17.18
C GLN A 462 26.11 2.05 -18.12
N ASP A 463 25.45 0.92 -18.40
CA ASP A 463 24.23 0.89 -19.21
C ASP A 463 23.08 1.63 -18.52
N VAL A 464 22.92 1.42 -17.20
CA VAL A 464 21.95 2.14 -16.38
C VAL A 464 22.25 3.65 -16.38
N GLU A 465 23.50 4.04 -16.16
CA GLU A 465 23.94 5.45 -16.14
C GLU A 465 23.62 6.12 -17.48
N LYS A 466 23.90 5.44 -18.61
CA LYS A 466 23.64 5.94 -19.96
C LYS A 466 22.15 6.26 -20.18
N ILE A 467 21.27 5.32 -19.85
CA ILE A 467 19.81 5.49 -19.99
C ILE A 467 19.29 6.56 -19.02
N LEU A 468 19.73 6.51 -17.76
CA LEU A 468 19.30 7.46 -16.73
C LEU A 468 19.64 8.90 -17.11
N ILE A 469 20.87 9.15 -17.58
CA ILE A 469 21.28 10.48 -18.03
C ILE A 469 20.41 10.94 -19.20
N TYR A 470 20.16 10.07 -20.18
CA TYR A 470 19.32 10.37 -21.33
C TYR A 470 17.91 10.84 -20.88
N CYS A 471 17.27 10.08 -19.99
CA CYS A 471 15.95 10.37 -19.46
C CYS A 471 15.92 11.71 -18.72
N LEU A 472 16.81 11.89 -17.74
CA LEU A 472 16.77 13.04 -16.84
C LEU A 472 17.11 14.36 -17.57
N GLN A 473 18.02 14.34 -18.54
CA GLN A 473 18.33 15.52 -19.38
C GLN A 473 17.14 15.97 -20.24
N ARG A 474 16.25 15.05 -20.61
CA ARG A 474 15.08 15.32 -21.46
C ARG A 474 13.79 15.56 -20.67
N GLY A 475 13.89 15.64 -19.35
CA GLY A 475 12.74 15.85 -18.48
C GLY A 475 11.84 14.61 -18.33
N ILE A 476 12.33 13.42 -18.68
CA ILE A 476 11.58 12.18 -18.52
C ILE A 476 11.66 11.75 -17.06
N ARG A 477 10.50 11.38 -16.49
CA ARG A 477 10.41 10.85 -15.13
C ARG A 477 10.87 9.40 -15.09
N VAL A 478 11.66 9.08 -14.06
CA VAL A 478 12.20 7.74 -13.83
C VAL A 478 11.91 7.34 -12.38
N ILE A 479 11.40 6.12 -12.18
CA ILE A 479 11.22 5.51 -10.85
C ILE A 479 12.31 4.48 -10.63
N ASP A 480 12.95 4.56 -9.47
CA ASP A 480 13.88 3.58 -8.95
C ASP A 480 13.14 2.59 -8.04
N ASP A 481 12.89 1.37 -8.53
CA ASP A 481 12.30 0.28 -7.75
C ASP A 481 13.39 -0.62 -7.17
N LEU A 482 13.72 -0.33 -5.91
CA LEU A 482 14.74 -1.01 -5.12
C LEU A 482 14.17 -2.10 -4.21
N SER A 483 12.97 -2.63 -4.50
CA SER A 483 12.28 -3.62 -3.64
C SER A 483 13.13 -4.86 -3.32
N TYR A 484 14.16 -5.15 -4.11
CA TYR A 484 15.06 -6.30 -3.95
C TYR A 484 16.52 -5.90 -3.72
N SER A 485 16.83 -4.63 -3.42
CA SER A 485 18.22 -4.15 -3.29
C SER A 485 19.04 -4.92 -2.26
N ASP A 486 18.38 -5.43 -1.21
CA ASP A 486 18.98 -6.20 -0.13
C ASP A 486 18.86 -7.73 -0.34
N VAL A 487 18.19 -8.14 -1.42
CA VAL A 487 17.92 -9.54 -1.77
C VAL A 487 18.73 -9.92 -3.00
N VAL A 488 20.01 -10.22 -2.79
CA VAL A 488 20.90 -10.77 -3.81
C VAL A 488 21.17 -12.24 -3.51
N ILE A 489 20.75 -13.12 -4.42
CA ILE A 489 20.87 -14.57 -4.30
C ILE A 489 22.06 -15.03 -5.15
N GLU A 490 23.26 -14.76 -4.64
CA GLU A 490 24.54 -15.11 -5.27
C GLU A 490 25.47 -15.74 -4.21
N SER A 491 26.62 -16.28 -4.63
CA SER A 491 27.65 -16.72 -3.67
C SER A 491 28.10 -15.56 -2.78
N PRO A 492 28.55 -15.80 -1.53
CA PRO A 492 28.97 -14.73 -0.62
C PRO A 492 30.00 -13.76 -1.22
N GLU A 493 30.94 -14.29 -2.02
CA GLU A 493 31.99 -13.52 -2.69
C GLU A 493 31.40 -12.57 -3.73
N ILE A 494 30.55 -13.11 -4.62
CA ILE A 494 29.88 -12.35 -5.67
C ILE A 494 28.91 -11.33 -5.06
N ARG A 495 28.23 -11.69 -3.98
CA ARG A 495 27.35 -10.78 -3.24
C ARG A 495 28.15 -9.63 -2.64
N ALA A 496 29.31 -9.89 -2.04
CA ALA A 496 30.17 -8.85 -1.46
C ALA A 496 30.69 -7.88 -2.52
N GLU A 497 30.93 -8.33 -3.75
CA GLU A 497 31.34 -7.47 -4.87
C GLU A 497 30.18 -6.64 -5.44
N LYS A 498 28.96 -7.18 -5.46
CA LYS A 498 27.79 -6.56 -6.12
C LYS A 498 26.89 -5.77 -5.18
N VAL A 499 27.06 -5.89 -3.87
CA VAL A 499 26.22 -5.24 -2.84
C VAL A 499 27.03 -4.19 -2.07
N PRO A 500 26.45 -3.03 -1.75
CA PRO A 500 25.07 -2.63 -2.05
C PRO A 500 24.88 -2.27 -3.53
N VAL A 501 23.80 -2.77 -4.12
CA VAL A 501 23.34 -2.32 -5.43
C VAL A 501 23.10 -0.82 -5.34
N ARG A 502 23.72 -0.05 -6.23
CA ARG A 502 23.60 1.40 -6.20
C ARG A 502 22.24 1.82 -6.72
N SER A 503 21.55 2.64 -5.94
CA SER A 503 20.32 3.31 -6.38
C SER A 503 20.57 4.22 -7.57
N LEU A 504 19.56 4.42 -8.41
CA LEU A 504 19.55 5.44 -9.44
C LEU A 504 19.85 6.82 -8.84
N LYS A 505 19.44 7.08 -7.59
CA LYS A 505 19.81 8.31 -6.87
C LYS A 505 21.32 8.46 -6.74
N LYS A 506 22.02 7.42 -6.28
CA LYS A 506 23.49 7.42 -6.15
C LYS A 506 24.19 7.53 -7.51
N ILE A 507 23.65 6.91 -8.55
CA ILE A 507 24.17 7.01 -9.92
C ILE A 507 24.00 8.44 -10.45
N ALA A 508 22.80 9.02 -10.32
CA ALA A 508 22.49 10.38 -10.77
C ALA A 508 23.35 11.45 -10.07
N VAL A 509 23.62 11.28 -8.78
CA VAL A 509 24.49 12.21 -8.03
C VAL A 509 25.94 12.12 -8.47
N THR A 510 26.42 10.92 -8.77
CA THR A 510 27.76 10.74 -9.34
C THR A 510 27.84 11.41 -10.72
N ALA A 511 26.81 11.26 -11.55
CA ALA A 511 26.73 11.94 -12.85
C ALA A 511 26.65 13.47 -12.70
N LEU A 512 25.98 14.00 -11.67
CA LEU A 512 25.99 15.42 -11.31
C LEU A 512 27.39 15.90 -10.95
N GLY A 513 28.10 15.16 -10.07
CA GLY A 513 29.48 15.48 -9.67
C GLY A 513 30.48 15.45 -10.83
N LYS A 514 30.21 14.64 -11.86
CA LYS A 514 30.95 14.58 -13.13
C LYS A 514 30.52 15.64 -14.15
N GLY A 515 29.56 16.50 -13.84
CA GLY A 515 29.04 17.54 -14.75
C GLY A 515 28.15 17.03 -15.89
N LYS A 516 27.72 15.76 -15.86
CA LYS A 516 26.82 15.17 -16.87
C LYS A 516 25.34 15.52 -16.63
N LEU A 517 24.97 15.85 -15.39
CA LEU A 517 23.63 16.30 -14.99
C LEU A 517 23.71 17.66 -14.28
N ARG A 518 22.55 18.31 -14.14
CA ARG A 518 22.33 19.52 -13.34
C ARG A 518 21.37 19.19 -12.21
N GLU A 519 21.40 19.93 -11.11
CA GLU A 519 20.46 19.71 -9.97
C GLU A 519 18.99 19.70 -10.43
N SER A 520 18.63 20.58 -11.37
CA SER A 520 17.28 20.65 -11.94
C SER A 520 16.82 19.37 -12.65
N HIS A 521 17.74 18.52 -13.13
CA HIS A 521 17.38 17.25 -13.76
C HIS A 521 16.93 16.21 -12.73
N LEU A 522 17.41 16.29 -11.49
CA LEU A 522 17.13 15.31 -10.43
C LEU A 522 15.67 15.33 -9.96
N ARG A 523 14.93 16.41 -10.24
CA ARG A 523 13.49 16.51 -9.91
C ARG A 523 12.62 15.46 -10.62
N ASN A 524 13.14 14.86 -11.70
CA ASN A 524 12.43 13.84 -12.46
C ASN A 524 12.77 12.41 -11.99
N LEU A 525 13.67 12.26 -11.02
CA LEU A 525 13.99 10.96 -10.42
C LEU A 525 13.16 10.76 -9.16
N ILE A 526 12.43 9.65 -9.10
CA ILE A 526 11.57 9.22 -8.01
C ILE A 526 12.17 7.95 -7.44
N THR A 527 12.33 7.86 -6.12
CA THR A 527 13.04 6.78 -5.42
C THR A 527 12.31 6.36 -4.17
#